data_AF-E9DR40-F1
#
_entry.id   AF-E9DR40-F1
#
_cell.length_a   1.000
_cell.length_b   1.000
_cell.length_c   1.000
_cell.angle_alpha   90.00
_cell.angle_beta   90.00
_cell.angle_gamma   90.00
#
_symmetry.space_group_name_H-M   'P 1'
#
loop_
_entity.id
_entity.type
_entity.pdbx_description
1 polymer ?
#
loop_
_entity_poly.entity_id
_entity_poly.type
_entity_poly.pdbx_seq_one_letter_code
_entity_poly.pdbx_strand_id
1 'polypeptide(L)'
;MRGVRGPVWYTINLLVMDAVTAPVAPRAETTAARNGKKENHTVGNDDHHSPPSWYIWLARYGWIGAAALSFLARLYYPLGANLKIVALQPAYASQYILAYTIGHASWKHGTSFVGGFTSSKTSGKDKAGASDAKADNSSFSVIAAVLVPLATLPIVWIPYLFRDAGRDWMAQSMTDLGGGWNVPAFLYALWNELSFMIVCPALVEYFAAWHKRPSKSSLIQARYSYGAFLTHTPVNTVSEVIFDRLLRCDDCKCFSPVSSSLWRWLAPSVMTIVVGAVNVYCSFGVAKLLLDMFPTLRRVI
;
A
#
# COMPACT_ATOMS: atom_id res chain seq x y z
N MET A 1 12.02 13.79 -20.44
CA MET A 1 12.22 13.38 -19.03
C MET A 1 10.95 13.74 -18.25
N ARG A 2 10.04 12.76 -18.05
CA ARG A 2 8.83 12.92 -17.23
C ARG A 2 9.30 12.96 -15.78
N GLY A 3 9.27 14.15 -15.19
CA GLY A 3 10.01 14.53 -13.98
C GLY A 3 9.97 13.47 -12.88
N VAL A 4 11.16 13.12 -12.40
CA VAL A 4 11.38 12.44 -11.12
C VAL A 4 10.82 13.36 -10.03
N ARG A 5 9.53 13.23 -9.75
CA ARG A 5 8.89 13.94 -8.67
C ARG A 5 9.02 13.03 -7.45
N GLY A 6 10.05 13.31 -6.65
CA GLY A 6 10.31 12.62 -5.39
C GLY A 6 9.13 12.73 -4.40
N PRO A 7 9.30 12.29 -3.15
CA PRO A 7 8.24 12.16 -2.14
C PRO A 7 7.69 13.51 -1.65
N VAL A 8 8.09 14.62 -2.26
CA VAL A 8 7.58 15.98 -1.99
C VAL A 8 6.06 16.03 -2.11
N TRP A 9 5.48 15.27 -3.04
CA TRP A 9 4.03 15.16 -3.17
C TRP A 9 3.41 14.60 -1.89
N TYR A 10 4.02 13.59 -1.27
CA TYR A 10 3.53 12.95 -0.05
C TYR A 10 3.54 13.93 1.12
N THR A 11 4.65 14.66 1.32
CA THR A 11 4.75 15.66 2.38
C THR A 11 3.75 16.81 2.20
N ILE A 12 3.53 17.29 0.97
CA ILE A 12 2.54 18.33 0.70
C ILE A 12 1.13 17.82 0.99
N ASN A 13 0.81 16.58 0.61
CA ASN A 13 -0.52 16.02 0.89
C ASN A 13 -0.75 15.84 2.38
N LEU A 14 0.24 15.32 3.13
CA LEU A 14 0.13 15.25 4.59
C LEU A 14 -0.06 16.64 5.20
N LEU A 15 0.72 17.64 4.78
CA LEU A 15 0.56 19.01 5.27
C LEU A 15 -0.84 19.58 5.00
N VAL A 16 -1.42 19.29 3.82
CA VAL A 16 -2.80 19.69 3.50
C VAL A 16 -3.79 18.98 4.42
N MET A 17 -3.63 17.68 4.65
CA MET A 17 -4.50 16.93 5.55
C MET A 17 -4.38 17.44 7.00
N ASP A 18 -3.15 17.67 7.48
CA ASP A 18 -2.88 18.24 8.80
C ASP A 18 -3.48 19.64 8.94
N ALA A 19 -3.40 20.48 7.91
CA ALA A 19 -4.01 21.82 7.93
C ALA A 19 -5.55 21.76 7.99
N VAL A 20 -6.15 20.76 7.34
CA VAL A 20 -7.61 20.53 7.38
C VAL A 20 -8.06 19.94 8.73
N THR A 21 -7.23 19.09 9.34
CA THR A 21 -7.56 18.47 10.64
C THR A 21 -7.19 19.35 11.83
N ALA A 22 -6.23 20.26 11.70
CA ALA A 22 -5.82 21.21 12.73
C ALA A 22 -6.98 21.97 13.42
N PRO A 23 -8.02 22.49 12.72
CA PRO A 23 -9.15 23.14 13.39
C PRO A 23 -10.08 22.18 14.14
N VAL A 24 -10.06 20.89 13.80
CA VAL A 24 -10.87 19.83 14.43
C VAL A 24 -10.10 19.09 15.52
N ALA A 25 -8.76 19.20 15.51
CA ALA A 25 -7.91 18.70 16.57
C ALA A 25 -8.27 19.46 17.85
N PRO A 26 -8.74 18.78 18.91
CA PRO A 26 -8.91 19.45 20.19
C PRO A 26 -7.55 20.05 20.58
N ARG A 27 -7.54 21.27 21.13
CA ARG A 27 -6.39 21.92 21.76
C ARG A 27 -5.90 21.10 22.98
N ALA A 28 -5.44 19.88 22.75
CA ALA A 28 -5.06 18.90 23.75
C ALA A 28 -3.54 18.80 23.91
N GLU A 29 -2.77 19.72 23.31
CA GLU A 29 -1.36 19.91 23.63
C GLU A 29 -1.18 21.04 24.65
N THR A 30 -1.60 20.76 25.88
CA THR A 30 -0.95 21.33 27.07
C THR A 30 -0.83 20.33 28.22
N THR A 31 -1.41 19.13 28.12
CA THR A 31 -1.36 18.13 29.19
C THR A 31 -0.30 17.05 28.94
N ALA A 32 -0.07 16.62 27.69
CA ALA A 32 0.94 15.61 27.39
C ALA A 32 2.39 16.11 27.64
N ALA A 33 2.67 17.39 27.37
CA ALA A 33 3.96 18.02 27.72
C ALA A 33 4.14 18.27 29.23
N ARG A 34 3.07 18.21 30.03
CA ARG A 34 3.12 18.39 31.49
C ARG A 34 3.35 17.06 32.24
N ASN A 35 3.06 15.92 31.61
CA ASN A 35 3.13 14.60 32.26
C ASN A 35 4.46 13.86 32.08
N GLY A 36 5.40 14.38 31.30
CA GLY A 36 6.80 13.90 31.28
C GLY A 36 7.54 14.07 32.62
N LYS A 37 6.90 14.63 33.65
CA LYS A 37 7.43 14.77 35.01
C LYS A 37 6.73 13.89 36.06
N LYS A 38 5.80 13.02 35.65
CA LYS A 38 5.06 12.08 36.53
C LYS A 38 5.18 10.62 36.11
N GLU A 39 6.23 10.27 35.36
CA GLU A 39 6.70 8.89 35.26
C GLU A 39 7.33 8.50 36.60
N ASN A 40 6.47 8.19 37.58
CA ASN A 40 6.72 7.45 38.81
C ASN A 40 5.50 7.65 39.72
N HIS A 41 4.33 7.19 39.30
CA HIS A 41 3.35 6.58 40.21
C HIS A 41 2.13 6.07 39.44
N THR A 42 1.71 4.86 39.85
CA THR A 42 0.43 4.19 39.60
C THR A 42 0.13 3.74 38.19
N VAL A 43 0.60 2.52 37.89
CA VAL A 43 -0.11 1.50 37.12
C VAL A 43 -1.49 1.31 37.75
N GLY A 44 -2.57 1.66 37.04
CA GLY A 44 -3.94 1.42 37.48
C GLY A 44 -4.92 2.43 36.86
N ASN A 45 -5.80 1.94 35.98
CA ASN A 45 -6.81 2.66 35.21
C ASN A 45 -6.30 3.60 34.12
N ASP A 46 -5.74 3.03 33.05
CA ASP A 46 -5.93 3.63 31.73
C ASP A 46 -7.39 3.38 31.33
N ASP A 47 -8.21 4.43 31.33
CA ASP A 47 -9.55 4.43 30.75
C ASP A 47 -9.41 4.08 29.26
N HIS A 48 -9.52 2.80 28.93
CA HIS A 48 -9.71 2.33 27.56
C HIS A 48 -11.06 2.84 27.06
N HIS A 49 -11.10 4.10 26.61
CA HIS A 49 -12.21 4.62 25.84
C HIS A 49 -12.36 3.74 24.60
N SER A 50 -13.46 2.99 24.54
CA SER A 50 -13.81 2.23 23.35
C SER A 50 -13.82 3.16 22.15
N PRO A 51 -13.26 2.74 21.00
CA PRO A 51 -13.26 3.59 19.82
C PRO A 51 -14.70 3.94 19.44
N PRO A 52 -14.95 5.17 18.98
CA PRO A 52 -16.29 5.60 18.64
C PRO A 52 -16.87 4.76 17.49
N SER A 53 -18.18 4.54 17.48
CA SER A 53 -18.85 3.67 16.49
C SER A 53 -18.57 4.07 15.04
N TRP A 54 -18.38 5.36 14.76
CA TRP A 54 -18.04 5.85 13.42
C TRP A 54 -16.68 5.35 12.95
N TYR A 55 -15.69 5.22 13.84
CA TYR A 55 -14.36 4.72 13.51
C TYR A 55 -14.43 3.24 13.12
N ILE A 56 -15.14 2.43 13.90
CA ILE A 56 -15.34 0.99 13.61
C ILE A 56 -16.05 0.82 12.26
N TRP A 57 -17.08 1.64 12.02
CA TRP A 57 -17.82 1.61 10.76
C TRP A 57 -16.94 2.03 9.57
N LEU A 58 -16.15 3.09 9.71
CA LEU A 58 -15.23 3.56 8.68
C LEU A 58 -14.10 2.56 8.41
N ALA A 59 -13.51 1.97 9.44
CA ALA A 59 -12.49 0.93 9.30
C ALA A 59 -13.03 -0.30 8.55
N ARG A 60 -14.29 -0.67 8.79
CA ARG A 60 -14.92 -1.85 8.19
C ARG A 60 -15.47 -1.64 6.78
N TYR A 61 -16.10 -0.49 6.54
CA TYR A 61 -16.86 -0.24 5.31
C TYR A 61 -16.39 0.98 4.51
N GLY A 62 -15.46 1.78 5.05
CA GLY A 62 -14.98 3.01 4.40
C GLY A 62 -14.36 2.78 3.02
N TRP A 63 -13.86 1.57 2.76
CA TRP A 63 -13.31 1.19 1.46
C TRP A 63 -14.34 1.16 0.33
N ILE A 64 -15.61 0.89 0.64
CA ILE A 64 -16.70 0.92 -0.36
C ILE A 64 -16.90 2.37 -0.84
N GLY A 65 -16.96 3.31 0.12
CA GLY A 65 -17.03 4.74 -0.18
C GLY A 65 -15.78 5.22 -0.93
N ALA A 66 -14.59 4.80 -0.49
CA ALA A 66 -13.35 5.12 -1.18
C ALA A 66 -13.31 4.56 -2.61
N ALA A 67 -13.91 3.40 -2.86
CA ALA A 67 -13.98 2.77 -4.19
C ALA A 67 -14.90 3.53 -5.13
N ALA A 68 -16.08 3.91 -4.63
CA ALA A 68 -17.01 4.75 -5.36
C ALA A 68 -16.37 6.11 -5.72
N LEU A 69 -15.74 6.77 -4.75
CA LEU A 69 -15.05 8.04 -4.97
C LEU A 69 -13.86 7.90 -5.92
N SER A 70 -13.07 6.83 -5.79
CA SER A 70 -11.95 6.53 -6.67
C SER A 70 -12.43 6.31 -8.12
N PHE A 71 -13.52 5.58 -8.31
CA PHE A 71 -14.14 5.37 -9.62
C PHE A 71 -14.64 6.69 -10.23
N LEU A 72 -15.38 7.49 -9.46
CA LEU A 72 -15.87 8.80 -9.92
C LEU A 72 -14.71 9.75 -10.27
N ALA A 73 -13.64 9.74 -9.47
CA ALA A 73 -12.44 10.53 -9.76
C ALA A 73 -11.80 10.11 -11.09
N ARG A 74 -11.76 8.81 -11.40
CA ARG A 74 -11.23 8.27 -12.67
C ARG A 74 -12.04 8.65 -13.91
N LEU A 75 -13.28 9.13 -13.75
CA LEU A 75 -14.07 9.65 -14.88
C LEU A 75 -13.48 10.93 -15.45
N TYR A 76 -12.89 11.77 -14.58
CA TYR A 76 -12.31 13.06 -14.95
C TYR A 76 -10.77 13.02 -14.97
N TYR A 77 -10.17 12.20 -14.12
CA TYR A 77 -8.72 12.07 -13.95
C TYR A 77 -8.31 10.61 -14.12
N PRO A 78 -8.05 10.16 -15.37
CA PRO A 78 -7.64 8.79 -15.61
C PRO A 78 -6.30 8.46 -14.91
N LEU A 79 -6.00 7.17 -14.76
CA LEU A 79 -4.75 6.69 -14.18
C LEU A 79 -3.54 7.35 -14.88
N GLY A 80 -2.58 7.80 -14.08
CA GLY A 80 -1.41 8.54 -14.56
C GLY A 80 -1.64 10.06 -14.74
N ALA A 81 -2.86 10.56 -14.62
CA ALA A 81 -3.12 11.99 -14.53
C ALA A 81 -2.58 12.53 -13.19
N ASN A 82 -1.66 13.49 -13.26
CA ASN A 82 -1.06 14.11 -12.08
C ASN A 82 -1.48 15.58 -12.00
N LEU A 83 -1.85 16.03 -10.80
CA LEU A 83 -2.03 17.46 -10.55
C LEU A 83 -0.69 18.18 -10.72
N LYS A 84 -0.66 19.30 -11.46
CA LYS A 84 0.60 19.96 -11.83
C LYS A 84 1.42 20.42 -10.62
N ILE A 85 0.73 20.92 -9.58
CA ILE A 85 1.34 21.52 -8.39
C ILE A 85 1.80 20.44 -7.40
N VAL A 86 0.89 19.57 -6.98
CA VAL A 86 1.15 18.60 -5.90
C VAL A 86 1.71 17.29 -6.45
N ALA A 87 1.60 17.03 -7.77
CA ALA A 87 1.91 15.74 -8.38
C ALA A 87 1.10 14.56 -7.82
N LEU A 88 0.02 14.85 -7.11
CA LEU A 88 -0.93 13.86 -6.63
C LEU A 88 -1.69 13.27 -7.83
N GLN A 89 -1.89 11.96 -7.82
CA GLN A 89 -2.81 11.28 -8.71
C GLN A 89 -4.21 11.24 -8.08
N PRO A 90 -5.19 12.00 -8.63
CA PRO A 90 -6.52 12.09 -8.02
C PRO A 90 -7.24 10.74 -7.91
N ALA A 91 -6.96 9.81 -8.83
CA ALA A 91 -7.50 8.46 -8.81
C ALA A 91 -7.24 7.69 -7.50
N TYR A 92 -6.16 8.03 -6.78
CA TYR A 92 -5.78 7.42 -5.51
C TYR A 92 -6.04 8.34 -4.30
N ALA A 93 -6.63 9.52 -4.51
CA ALA A 93 -6.84 10.49 -3.43
C ALA A 93 -7.75 9.96 -2.32
N SER A 94 -8.78 9.19 -2.67
CA SER A 94 -9.70 8.58 -1.69
C SER A 94 -8.99 7.62 -0.74
N GLN A 95 -7.99 6.86 -1.23
CA GLN A 95 -7.15 5.99 -0.40
C GLN A 95 -6.39 6.79 0.65
N TYR A 96 -5.74 7.88 0.22
CA TYR A 96 -4.95 8.69 1.13
C TYR A 96 -5.83 9.36 2.19
N ILE A 97 -7.00 9.88 1.79
CA ILE A 97 -7.97 10.47 2.72
C ILE A 97 -8.44 9.41 3.74
N LEU A 98 -8.83 8.22 3.28
CA LEU A 98 -9.29 7.15 4.16
C LEU A 98 -8.20 6.71 5.13
N ALA A 99 -7.00 6.46 4.62
CA ALA A 99 -5.85 6.02 5.41
C ALA A 99 -5.46 7.05 6.47
N TYR A 100 -5.38 8.32 6.08
CA TYR A 100 -5.06 9.40 6.99
C TYR A 100 -6.16 9.56 8.06
N THR A 101 -7.44 9.50 7.68
CA THR A 101 -8.56 9.62 8.62
C THR A 101 -8.55 8.51 9.66
N ILE A 102 -8.38 7.25 9.21
CA ILE A 102 -8.30 6.09 10.11
C ILE A 102 -7.04 6.17 10.99
N GLY A 103 -5.89 6.54 10.42
CA GLY A 103 -4.64 6.68 11.15
C GLY A 103 -4.68 7.76 12.23
N HIS A 104 -5.20 8.94 11.89
CA HIS A 104 -5.37 10.04 12.82
C HIS A 104 -6.37 9.69 13.94
N ALA A 105 -7.47 9.00 13.61
CA ALA A 105 -8.44 8.53 14.60
C ALA A 105 -7.85 7.45 15.52
N SER A 106 -7.13 6.49 14.96
CA SER A 106 -6.41 5.44 15.69
C SER A 106 -5.45 6.05 16.71
N TRP A 107 -4.65 7.04 16.29
CA TRP A 107 -3.76 7.79 17.18
C TRP A 107 -4.53 8.52 18.29
N LYS A 108 -5.57 9.28 17.95
CA LYS A 108 -6.38 10.05 18.91
C LYS A 108 -7.03 9.18 19.99
N HIS A 109 -7.44 7.96 19.63
CA HIS A 109 -8.15 7.04 20.53
C HIS A 109 -7.23 5.98 21.14
N GLY A 110 -5.91 6.03 20.90
CA GLY A 110 -4.96 5.04 21.42
C GLY A 110 -5.25 3.60 20.98
N THR A 111 -5.94 3.43 19.84
CA THR A 111 -6.26 2.10 19.29
C THR A 111 -5.25 1.73 18.22
N SER A 112 -4.96 0.43 18.03
CA SER A 112 -4.18 -0.01 16.87
C SER A 112 -4.91 0.32 15.57
N PHE A 113 -4.17 0.51 14.48
CA PHE A 113 -4.76 0.74 13.16
C PHE A 113 -5.56 -0.51 12.75
N VAL A 114 -6.89 -0.42 12.81
CA VAL A 114 -7.79 -1.55 12.54
C VAL A 114 -8.15 -1.55 11.06
N GLY A 115 -7.92 -2.67 10.39
CA GLY A 115 -8.40 -2.93 9.04
C GLY A 115 -9.81 -3.50 9.03
N GLY A 116 -10.53 -3.38 7.92
CA GLY A 116 -11.87 -3.94 7.81
C GLY A 116 -11.94 -5.46 7.95
N PHE A 117 -10.81 -6.14 7.83
CA PHE A 117 -10.65 -7.60 7.94
C PHE A 117 -9.81 -8.03 9.15
N THR A 118 -9.30 -7.10 9.95
CA THR A 118 -8.61 -7.47 11.21
C THR A 118 -9.69 -7.78 12.24
N SER A 119 -9.83 -9.05 12.60
CA SER A 119 -10.77 -9.49 13.61
C SER A 119 -10.24 -9.11 15.00
N SER A 120 -10.39 -7.83 15.40
CA SER A 120 -10.24 -7.50 16.81
C SER A 120 -11.44 -8.12 17.51
N LYS A 121 -11.23 -9.12 18.38
CA LYS A 121 -12.24 -9.49 19.38
C LYS A 121 -12.56 -8.21 20.13
N THR A 122 -13.73 -7.64 19.84
CA THR A 122 -14.34 -6.60 20.66
C THR A 122 -14.33 -7.16 22.07
N SER A 123 -13.59 -6.51 22.97
CA SER A 123 -13.61 -6.80 24.40
C SER A 123 -15.05 -6.63 24.88
N GLY A 124 -15.79 -7.73 24.89
CA GLY A 124 -17.16 -7.85 25.36
C GLY A 124 -17.20 -9.08 26.23
N LYS A 125 -17.44 -8.85 27.53
CA LYS A 125 -17.77 -9.85 28.55
C LYS A 125 -18.62 -10.97 27.95
N ASP A 126 -18.10 -12.20 27.92
CA ASP A 126 -18.90 -13.39 28.13
C ASP A 126 -18.05 -14.49 28.75
N LYS A 127 -18.28 -14.63 30.06
CA LYS A 127 -18.22 -15.80 30.93
C LYS A 127 -17.12 -16.86 30.70
N ALA A 128 -16.30 -16.96 31.74
CA ALA A 128 -15.70 -18.17 32.31
C ALA A 128 -16.13 -19.50 31.67
N GLY A 129 -15.15 -20.17 31.07
CA GLY A 129 -15.21 -21.57 30.67
C GLY A 129 -13.81 -21.99 30.25
N ALA A 130 -13.05 -22.55 31.18
CA ALA A 130 -11.73 -23.09 30.94
C ALA A 130 -11.77 -24.15 29.82
N SER A 131 -11.04 -23.92 28.75
CA SER A 131 -10.45 -24.96 27.90
C SER A 131 -9.37 -24.33 27.04
N ASP A 132 -8.26 -25.06 26.86
CA ASP A 132 -7.05 -24.71 26.12
C ASP A 132 -7.31 -24.36 24.64
N ALA A 133 -7.91 -23.21 24.38
CA ALA A 133 -8.03 -22.65 23.05
C ALA A 133 -6.80 -21.81 22.75
N LYS A 134 -5.81 -22.44 22.10
CA LYS A 134 -4.72 -21.81 21.36
C LYS A 134 -5.22 -20.50 20.73
N ALA A 135 -4.71 -19.37 21.20
CA ALA A 135 -5.11 -18.05 20.74
C ALA A 135 -4.77 -17.91 19.25
N ASP A 136 -5.73 -18.24 18.39
CA ASP A 136 -5.62 -18.02 16.95
C ASP A 136 -5.86 -16.53 16.71
N ASN A 137 -4.79 -15.75 16.87
CA ASN A 137 -4.75 -14.35 16.52
C ASN A 137 -4.77 -14.28 14.99
N SER A 138 -5.97 -14.30 14.40
CA SER A 138 -6.17 -14.23 12.96
C SER A 138 -5.96 -12.82 12.40
N SER A 139 -4.84 -12.20 12.77
CA SER A 139 -4.28 -11.12 11.96
C SER A 139 -3.84 -11.75 10.64
N PHE A 140 -4.31 -11.19 9.53
CA PHE A 140 -3.90 -11.62 8.20
C PHE A 140 -2.37 -11.49 8.13
N SER A 141 -1.66 -12.61 8.05
CA SER A 141 -0.22 -12.59 7.82
C SER A 141 0.07 -11.71 6.61
N VAL A 142 1.07 -10.82 6.69
CA VAL A 142 1.43 -9.91 5.58
C VAL A 142 1.54 -10.65 4.26
N ILE A 143 2.06 -11.87 4.28
CA ILE A 143 2.19 -12.72 3.10
C ILE A 143 0.80 -13.01 2.51
N ALA A 144 -0.15 -13.47 3.33
CA ALA A 144 -1.52 -13.71 2.89
C ALA A 144 -2.20 -12.39 2.43
N ALA A 145 -1.95 -11.29 3.14
CA ALA A 145 -2.53 -9.98 2.84
C ALA A 145 -2.06 -9.44 1.48
N VAL A 146 -0.84 -9.79 1.05
CA VAL A 146 -0.28 -9.46 -0.26
C VAL A 146 -0.72 -10.47 -1.33
N LEU A 147 -0.77 -11.77 -1.01
CA LEU A 147 -1.14 -12.81 -1.97
C LEU A 147 -2.61 -12.74 -2.40
N VAL A 148 -3.53 -12.37 -1.51
CA VAL A 148 -4.97 -12.28 -1.84
C VAL A 148 -5.24 -11.24 -2.94
N PRO A 149 -4.77 -9.98 -2.85
CA PRO A 149 -4.82 -9.02 -3.94
C PRO A 149 -4.22 -9.53 -5.25
N LEU A 150 -3.03 -10.15 -5.19
CA LEU A 150 -2.33 -10.64 -6.39
C LEU A 150 -3.08 -11.79 -7.08
N ALA A 151 -3.70 -12.66 -6.30
CA ALA A 151 -4.51 -13.77 -6.80
C ALA A 151 -5.86 -13.30 -7.35
N THR A 152 -6.40 -12.19 -6.85
CA THR A 152 -7.68 -11.61 -7.29
C THR A 152 -7.52 -10.58 -8.39
N LEU A 153 -6.31 -10.10 -8.69
CA LEU A 153 -6.04 -9.18 -9.79
C LEU A 153 -6.63 -9.63 -11.15
N PRO A 154 -6.57 -10.92 -11.53
CA PRO A 154 -7.17 -11.39 -12.78
C PRO A 154 -8.69 -11.14 -12.91
N ILE A 155 -9.41 -10.99 -11.78
CA ILE A 155 -10.86 -10.71 -11.76
C ILE A 155 -11.18 -9.41 -12.50
N VAL A 156 -10.27 -8.44 -12.46
CA VAL A 156 -10.42 -7.15 -13.12
C VAL A 156 -10.54 -7.30 -14.65
N TRP A 157 -9.98 -8.36 -15.23
CA TRP A 157 -10.04 -8.63 -16.66
C TRP A 157 -11.19 -9.56 -17.08
N ILE A 158 -12.05 -10.00 -16.16
CA ILE A 158 -13.22 -10.86 -16.50
C ILE A 158 -14.06 -10.31 -17.66
N PRO A 159 -14.34 -8.99 -17.77
CA PRO A 159 -15.09 -8.46 -18.91
C PRO A 159 -14.45 -8.74 -20.29
N TYR A 160 -13.14 -9.00 -20.35
CA TYR A 160 -12.44 -9.38 -21.57
C TYR A 160 -12.50 -10.88 -21.89
N LEU A 161 -12.92 -11.75 -20.95
CA LEU A 161 -13.20 -13.16 -21.26
C LEU A 161 -14.31 -13.31 -22.30
N PHE A 162 -15.26 -12.39 -22.27
CA PHE A 162 -16.47 -12.42 -23.09
C PHE A 162 -16.35 -11.53 -24.34
N ARG A 163 -15.21 -10.88 -24.55
CA ARG A 163 -14.90 -10.13 -25.77
C ARG A 163 -13.92 -10.94 -26.59
N ASP A 164 -14.12 -11.04 -27.90
CA ASP A 164 -13.12 -11.53 -28.85
C ASP A 164 -11.94 -10.57 -28.87
N ALA A 165 -11.09 -10.69 -27.86
CA ALA A 165 -10.01 -9.78 -27.61
C ALA A 165 -8.87 -10.15 -28.58
N GLY A 166 -8.73 -9.34 -29.63
CA GLY A 166 -7.69 -9.49 -30.64
C GLY A 166 -6.27 -9.35 -30.07
N ARG A 167 -5.29 -9.27 -30.98
CA ARG A 167 -3.86 -9.28 -30.65
C ARG A 167 -3.41 -8.15 -29.70
N ASP A 168 -4.18 -7.05 -29.61
CA ASP A 168 -3.87 -5.85 -28.79
C ASP A 168 -4.68 -5.72 -27.49
N TRP A 169 -5.30 -6.81 -27.03
CA TRP A 169 -6.19 -6.79 -25.85
C TRP A 169 -5.57 -6.15 -24.60
N MET A 170 -4.26 -6.30 -24.40
CA MET A 170 -3.59 -5.79 -23.20
C MET A 170 -3.49 -4.26 -23.21
N ALA A 171 -3.15 -3.66 -24.35
CA ALA A 171 -3.11 -2.19 -24.48
C ALA A 171 -4.50 -1.57 -24.32
N GLN A 172 -5.52 -2.22 -24.89
CA GLN A 172 -6.91 -1.81 -24.72
C GLN A 172 -7.35 -1.96 -23.26
N SER A 173 -7.01 -3.07 -22.60
CA SER A 173 -7.34 -3.28 -21.19
C SER A 173 -6.72 -2.22 -20.29
N MET A 174 -5.45 -1.85 -20.49
CA MET A 174 -4.80 -0.82 -19.70
C MET A 174 -5.45 0.56 -19.89
N THR A 175 -5.96 0.84 -21.09
CA THR A 175 -6.68 2.08 -21.40
C THR A 175 -8.04 2.12 -20.69
N ASP A 176 -8.80 1.04 -20.78
CA ASP A 176 -10.12 0.93 -20.15
C ASP A 176 -10.02 0.92 -18.62
N LEU A 177 -8.97 0.30 -18.05
CA LEU A 177 -8.66 0.37 -16.61
C LEU A 177 -8.25 1.76 -16.16
N GLY A 178 -7.69 2.55 -17.08
CA GLY A 178 -7.28 3.93 -16.86
C GLY A 178 -8.43 4.82 -16.40
N GLY A 179 -9.66 4.57 -16.86
CA GLY A 179 -10.83 5.32 -16.46
C GLY A 179 -11.96 5.25 -17.47
N GLY A 180 -12.99 6.08 -17.26
CA GLY A 180 -14.19 6.13 -18.09
C GLY A 180 -15.36 5.30 -17.54
N TRP A 181 -16.51 5.42 -18.18
CA TRP A 181 -17.75 4.77 -17.75
C TRP A 181 -17.82 3.33 -18.26
N ASN A 182 -16.95 2.48 -17.73
CA ASN A 182 -16.83 1.08 -18.13
C ASN A 182 -16.66 0.13 -16.93
N VAL A 183 -17.01 -1.14 -17.14
CA VAL A 183 -16.95 -2.18 -16.10
C VAL A 183 -15.51 -2.47 -15.63
N PRO A 184 -14.49 -2.56 -16.51
CA PRO A 184 -13.09 -2.74 -16.08
C PRO A 184 -12.60 -1.66 -15.11
N ALA A 185 -12.85 -0.38 -15.37
CA ALA A 185 -12.49 0.74 -14.51
C ALA A 185 -13.16 0.65 -13.13
N PHE A 186 -14.43 0.22 -13.10
CA PHE A 186 -15.16 -0.01 -11.85
C PHE A 186 -14.58 -1.18 -11.05
N LEU A 187 -14.36 -2.33 -11.70
CA LEU A 187 -13.78 -3.51 -11.05
C LEU A 187 -12.36 -3.22 -10.54
N TYR A 188 -11.56 -2.48 -11.31
CA TYR A 188 -10.24 -2.05 -10.89
C TYR A 188 -10.30 -1.12 -9.68
N ALA A 189 -11.22 -0.14 -9.67
CA ALA A 189 -11.42 0.72 -8.52
C ALA A 189 -11.73 -0.09 -7.26
N LEU A 190 -12.68 -1.02 -7.36
CA LEU A 190 -13.07 -1.88 -6.26
C LEU A 190 -11.92 -2.77 -5.78
N TRP A 191 -11.22 -3.43 -6.70
CA TRP A 191 -10.08 -4.28 -6.40
C TRP A 191 -8.94 -3.49 -5.75
N ASN A 192 -8.63 -2.29 -6.26
CA ASN A 192 -7.56 -1.43 -5.76
C ASN A 192 -7.81 -0.97 -4.32
N GLU A 193 -9.04 -0.52 -4.00
CA GLU A 193 -9.40 -0.10 -2.64
C GLU A 193 -9.48 -1.27 -1.65
N LEU A 194 -10.05 -2.40 -2.09
CA LEU A 194 -10.11 -3.61 -1.29
C LEU A 194 -8.69 -4.10 -0.94
N SER A 195 -7.82 -4.13 -1.94
CA SER A 195 -6.41 -4.52 -1.78
C SER A 195 -5.69 -3.60 -0.81
N PHE A 196 -5.92 -2.28 -0.91
CA PHE A 196 -5.36 -1.32 0.04
C PHE A 196 -5.80 -1.61 1.47
N MET A 197 -7.09 -1.88 1.71
CA MET A 197 -7.58 -2.18 3.05
C MET A 197 -7.16 -3.53 3.62
N ILE A 198 -6.74 -4.48 2.78
CA ILE A 198 -6.18 -5.74 3.25
C ILE A 198 -4.69 -5.56 3.56
N VAL A 199 -3.95 -4.94 2.65
CA VAL A 199 -2.49 -4.82 2.71
C VAL A 199 -2.04 -3.80 3.75
N CYS A 200 -2.66 -2.62 3.80
CA CYS A 200 -2.21 -1.51 4.65
C CYS A 200 -2.22 -1.86 6.15
N PRO A 201 -3.32 -2.36 6.74
CA PRO A 201 -3.33 -2.75 8.16
C PRO A 201 -2.32 -3.85 8.48
N ALA A 202 -2.20 -4.87 7.62
CA ALA A 202 -1.25 -5.95 7.81
C ALA A 202 0.21 -5.44 7.79
N LEU A 203 0.53 -4.50 6.88
CA LEU A 203 1.84 -3.86 6.83
C LEU A 203 2.11 -3.00 8.07
N VAL A 204 1.12 -2.24 8.55
CA VAL A 204 1.26 -1.41 9.76
C VAL A 204 1.47 -2.29 10.99
N GLU A 205 0.72 -3.37 11.14
CA GLU A 205 0.88 -4.34 12.22
C GLU A 205 2.25 -5.01 12.19
N TYR A 206 2.69 -5.44 11.00
CA TYR A 206 4.02 -6.00 10.82
C TYR A 206 5.12 -4.99 11.14
N PHE A 207 4.99 -3.75 10.66
CA PHE A 207 5.94 -2.70 11.01
C PHE A 207 5.97 -2.46 12.53
N ALA A 208 4.82 -2.34 13.17
CA ALA A 208 4.72 -2.16 14.62
C ALA A 208 5.40 -3.31 15.38
N ALA A 209 5.25 -4.55 14.94
CA ALA A 209 5.88 -5.72 15.56
C ALA A 209 7.41 -5.78 15.36
N TRP A 210 7.93 -5.23 14.26
CA TRP A 210 9.33 -5.43 13.84
C TRP A 210 10.20 -4.16 13.82
N HIS A 211 9.66 -2.96 13.96
CA HIS A 211 10.42 -1.70 13.81
C HIS A 211 11.60 -1.54 14.78
N LYS A 212 11.56 -2.15 15.97
CA LYS A 212 12.65 -2.09 16.96
C LYS A 212 13.71 -3.16 16.78
N ARG A 213 13.53 -4.10 15.84
CA ARG A 213 14.43 -5.23 15.65
C ARG A 213 15.49 -4.89 14.60
N PRO A 214 16.79 -5.11 14.87
CA PRO A 214 17.82 -4.90 13.86
C PRO A 214 17.64 -5.89 12.70
N SER A 215 17.85 -5.40 11.47
CA SER A 215 17.82 -6.27 10.30
C SER A 215 18.99 -7.26 10.34
N LYS A 216 18.69 -8.54 10.08
CA LYS A 216 19.70 -9.60 9.93
C LYS A 216 20.30 -9.65 8.53
N SER A 217 19.70 -8.97 7.55
CA SER A 217 20.18 -8.97 6.17
C SER A 217 21.36 -8.03 6.00
N SER A 218 22.40 -8.47 5.27
CA SER A 218 23.51 -7.61 4.86
C SER A 218 23.13 -6.63 3.74
N LEU A 219 22.08 -6.96 2.98
CA LEU A 219 21.64 -6.19 1.82
C LEU A 219 20.45 -5.28 2.17
N ILE A 220 19.46 -5.81 2.89
CA ILE A 220 18.24 -5.07 3.25
C ILE A 220 18.46 -4.44 4.62
N GLN A 221 19.10 -3.27 4.64
CA GLN A 221 19.37 -2.51 5.86
C GLN A 221 18.78 -1.11 5.77
N ALA A 222 18.36 -0.58 6.92
CA ALA A 222 17.78 0.75 7.01
C ALA A 222 18.72 1.85 6.47
N ARG A 223 20.04 1.71 6.66
CA ARG A 223 21.02 2.68 6.11
C ARG A 223 21.06 2.76 4.58
N TYR A 224 20.59 1.74 3.89
CA TYR A 224 20.56 1.69 2.42
C TYR A 224 19.17 2.03 1.86
N SER A 225 18.14 2.20 2.70
CA SER A 225 16.75 2.39 2.24
C SER A 225 16.58 3.68 1.43
N TYR A 226 17.19 4.78 1.86
CA TYR A 226 17.12 6.05 1.15
C TYR A 226 17.86 6.00 -0.20
N GLY A 227 19.05 5.39 -0.23
CA GLY A 227 19.77 5.15 -1.49
C GLY A 227 18.98 4.23 -2.43
N ALA A 228 18.34 3.18 -1.89
CA ALA A 228 17.49 2.28 -2.67
C ALA A 228 16.28 3.04 -3.24
N PHE A 229 15.67 3.92 -2.45
CA PHE A 229 14.59 4.79 -2.91
C PHE A 229 15.02 5.72 -4.06
N LEU A 230 16.17 6.39 -3.96
CA LEU A 230 16.68 7.28 -5.02
C LEU A 230 17.04 6.53 -6.31
N THR A 231 17.63 5.34 -6.16
CA THR A 231 18.04 4.50 -7.30
C THR A 231 16.88 3.67 -7.86
N HIS A 232 15.72 3.64 -7.20
CA HIS A 232 14.61 2.79 -7.59
C HIS A 232 14.10 3.09 -9.00
N THR A 233 13.89 4.36 -9.34
CA THR A 233 13.40 4.75 -10.67
C THR A 233 14.34 4.30 -11.80
N PRO A 234 15.66 4.61 -11.78
CA PRO A 234 16.56 4.15 -12.85
C PRO A 234 16.69 2.63 -12.87
N VAL A 235 16.74 1.96 -11.71
CA VAL A 235 16.76 0.49 -11.64
C VAL A 235 15.49 -0.10 -12.27
N ASN A 236 14.32 0.43 -11.94
CA ASN A 236 13.05 0.00 -12.49
C ASN A 236 13.02 0.15 -14.02
N THR A 237 13.45 1.30 -14.56
CA THR A 237 13.49 1.51 -16.02
C THR A 237 14.42 0.52 -16.72
N VAL A 238 15.59 0.24 -16.15
CA VAL A 238 16.52 -0.74 -16.72
C VAL A 238 15.93 -2.16 -16.67
N SER A 239 15.35 -2.55 -15.53
CA SER A 239 14.66 -3.83 -15.39
C SER A 239 13.54 -3.98 -16.42
N GLU A 240 12.67 -2.97 -16.56
CA GLU A 240 11.56 -2.97 -17.52
C GLU A 240 12.06 -3.17 -18.96
N VAL A 241 13.13 -2.48 -19.37
CA VAL A 241 13.72 -2.64 -20.72
C VAL A 241 14.30 -4.05 -20.90
N ILE A 242 14.95 -4.61 -19.89
CA ILE A 242 15.51 -5.97 -19.93
C ILE A 242 14.38 -7.00 -20.06
N PHE A 243 13.33 -6.88 -19.24
CA PHE A 243 12.18 -7.78 -19.29
C PHE A 243 11.41 -7.65 -20.61
N ASP A 244 11.21 -6.44 -21.14
CA ASP A 244 10.57 -6.23 -22.44
C ASP A 244 11.37 -6.91 -23.56
N ARG A 245 12.71 -6.82 -23.54
CA ARG A 245 13.57 -7.52 -24.50
C ARG A 245 13.56 -9.04 -24.35
N LEU A 246 13.58 -9.55 -23.11
CA LEU A 246 13.50 -10.98 -22.83
C LEU A 246 12.17 -11.58 -23.30
N LEU A 247 11.07 -10.83 -23.15
CA LEU A 247 9.73 -11.29 -23.52
C LEU A 247 9.42 -11.15 -25.02
N ARG A 248 10.10 -10.26 -25.75
CA ARG A 248 9.94 -10.03 -27.20
C ARG A 248 10.96 -10.77 -28.08
N CYS A 249 11.70 -11.74 -27.55
CA CYS A 249 12.76 -12.40 -28.32
C CYS A 249 12.15 -13.37 -29.36
N ASP A 250 11.83 -12.83 -30.55
CA ASP A 250 11.18 -13.55 -31.66
C ASP A 250 12.05 -14.68 -32.26
N ASP A 251 13.37 -14.63 -32.10
CA ASP A 251 14.31 -15.62 -32.65
C ASP A 251 14.62 -16.80 -31.71
N CYS A 252 14.17 -16.74 -30.45
CA CYS A 252 14.39 -17.83 -29.51
C CYS A 252 13.26 -18.86 -29.61
N LYS A 253 13.56 -20.04 -30.15
CA LYS A 253 12.73 -21.28 -30.02
C LYS A 253 12.50 -21.72 -28.55
N CYS A 254 12.99 -20.96 -27.58
CA CYS A 254 12.71 -21.17 -26.17
C CYS A 254 11.27 -20.77 -25.89
N PHE A 255 10.41 -21.78 -25.68
CA PHE A 255 9.14 -21.74 -24.97
C PHE A 255 8.57 -20.32 -24.83
N SER A 256 7.68 -19.90 -25.74
CA SER A 256 6.95 -18.64 -25.58
C SER A 256 5.73 -18.88 -24.70
N PRO A 257 5.81 -18.71 -23.35
CA PRO A 257 4.64 -18.84 -22.49
C PRO A 257 3.53 -17.86 -22.91
N VAL A 258 3.90 -16.78 -23.62
CA VAL A 258 3.04 -15.74 -24.22
C VAL A 258 1.93 -16.30 -25.14
N SER A 259 2.14 -17.48 -25.71
CA SER A 259 1.15 -18.16 -26.56
C SER A 259 0.02 -18.85 -25.79
N SER A 260 0.24 -19.23 -24.53
CA SER A 260 -0.77 -19.95 -23.74
C SER A 260 -1.84 -18.99 -23.20
N SER A 261 -3.11 -19.40 -23.27
CA SER A 261 -4.22 -18.62 -22.71
C SER A 261 -3.99 -18.33 -21.22
N LEU A 262 -3.56 -19.34 -20.45
CA LEU A 262 -3.29 -19.22 -19.01
C LEU A 262 -2.21 -18.19 -18.67
N TRP A 263 -1.15 -18.07 -19.48
CA TRP A 263 -0.14 -17.05 -19.28
C TRP A 263 -0.68 -15.64 -19.52
N ARG A 264 -1.57 -15.43 -20.50
CA ARG A 264 -2.18 -14.10 -20.70
C ARG A 264 -2.91 -13.62 -19.44
N TRP A 265 -3.51 -14.54 -18.69
CA TRP A 265 -4.21 -14.26 -17.43
C TRP A 265 -3.28 -14.03 -16.24
N LEU A 266 -2.26 -14.88 -16.09
CA LEU A 266 -1.37 -14.84 -14.93
C LEU A 266 -0.18 -13.91 -15.12
N ALA A 267 0.20 -13.58 -16.35
CA ALA A 267 1.38 -12.78 -16.66
C ALA A 267 1.39 -11.44 -15.91
N PRO A 268 0.29 -10.66 -15.84
CA PRO A 268 0.33 -9.40 -15.07
C PRO A 268 0.66 -9.60 -13.59
N SER A 269 0.04 -10.59 -12.93
CA SER A 269 0.31 -10.91 -11.52
C SER A 269 1.73 -11.45 -11.31
N VAL A 270 2.15 -12.41 -12.14
CA VAL A 270 3.49 -13.03 -12.06
C VAL A 270 4.57 -11.99 -12.33
N MET A 271 4.41 -11.16 -13.37
CA MET A 271 5.35 -10.11 -13.72
C MET A 271 5.40 -9.05 -12.63
N THR A 272 4.28 -8.68 -12.00
CA THR A 272 4.28 -7.76 -10.86
C THR A 272 5.14 -8.28 -9.71
N ILE A 273 5.03 -9.58 -9.39
CA ILE A 273 5.82 -10.21 -8.33
C ILE A 273 7.30 -10.27 -8.72
N VAL A 274 7.60 -10.78 -9.91
CA VAL A 274 8.98 -11.02 -10.37
C VAL A 274 9.71 -9.69 -10.56
N VAL A 275 9.14 -8.76 -11.32
CA VAL A 275 9.73 -7.44 -11.58
C VAL A 275 9.82 -6.64 -10.28
N GLY A 276 8.78 -6.69 -9.44
CA GLY A 276 8.78 -6.05 -8.13
C GLY A 276 9.90 -6.56 -7.23
N ALA A 277 10.08 -7.88 -7.11
CA ALA A 277 11.15 -8.48 -6.32
C ALA A 277 12.53 -8.10 -6.86
N VAL A 278 12.75 -8.27 -8.16
CA VAL A 278 14.02 -7.91 -8.82
C VAL A 278 14.35 -6.44 -8.57
N ASN A 279 13.37 -5.55 -8.75
CA ASN A 279 13.57 -4.12 -8.51
C ASN A 279 13.96 -3.81 -7.08
N VAL A 280 13.32 -4.44 -6.08
CA VAL A 280 13.68 -4.22 -4.67
C VAL A 280 15.11 -4.68 -4.41
N TYR A 281 15.47 -5.91 -4.78
CA TYR A 281 16.81 -6.45 -4.54
C TYR A 281 17.90 -5.66 -5.30
N CYS A 282 17.67 -5.32 -6.56
CA CYS A 282 18.59 -4.51 -7.36
C CYS A 282 18.73 -3.09 -6.79
N SER A 283 17.65 -2.45 -6.35
CA SER A 283 17.72 -1.11 -5.77
C SER A 283 18.56 -1.11 -4.48
N PHE A 284 18.35 -2.09 -3.60
CA PHE A 284 19.17 -2.25 -2.39
C PHE A 284 20.63 -2.63 -2.72
N GLY A 285 20.86 -3.47 -3.73
CA GLY A 285 22.19 -3.84 -4.18
C GLY A 285 22.99 -2.67 -4.74
N VAL A 286 22.38 -1.87 -5.61
CA VAL A 286 22.98 -0.66 -6.18
C VAL A 286 23.22 0.38 -5.08
N ALA A 287 22.25 0.60 -4.19
CA ALA A 287 22.42 1.51 -3.06
C ALA A 287 23.58 1.11 -2.15
N LYS A 288 23.69 -0.18 -1.83
CA LYS A 288 24.81 -0.72 -1.05
C LYS A 288 26.14 -0.49 -1.76
N LEU A 289 26.24 -0.83 -3.05
CA LEU A 289 27.45 -0.64 -3.83
C LEU A 289 27.87 0.84 -3.86
N LEU A 290 26.95 1.76 -4.12
CA LEU A 290 27.23 3.19 -4.15
C LEU A 290 27.67 3.74 -2.79
N LEU A 291 26.99 3.35 -1.72
CA LEU A 291 27.29 3.85 -0.36
C LEU A 291 28.56 3.24 0.24
N ASP A 292 28.87 1.99 -0.11
CA ASP A 292 30.10 1.32 0.34
C ASP A 292 31.32 1.78 -0.50
N MET A 293 31.15 2.06 -1.81
CA MET A 293 32.23 2.57 -2.68
C MET A 293 32.53 4.06 -2.49
N PHE A 294 31.52 4.88 -2.17
CA PHE A 294 31.68 6.33 -2.03
C PHE A 294 31.31 6.77 -0.60
N PRO A 295 32.26 6.72 0.36
CA PRO A 295 32.02 7.07 1.76
C PRO A 295 31.57 8.52 1.95
N THR A 296 31.91 9.42 1.02
CA THR A 296 31.45 10.81 0.99
C THR A 296 29.94 10.91 0.78
N LEU A 297 29.34 10.00 -0.01
CA LEU A 297 27.91 9.93 -0.25
C LEU A 297 27.13 9.60 1.02
N ARG A 298 27.73 8.79 1.91
CA ARG A 298 27.17 8.42 3.22
C ARG A 298 27.08 9.59 4.22
N ARG A 299 27.76 10.72 3.96
CA ARG A 299 27.62 11.93 4.80
C ARG A 299 26.49 12.85 4.34
N VAL A 300 26.05 12.69 3.09
CA VAL A 300 25.01 13.54 2.46
C VAL A 300 23.63 12.88 2.58
N ILE A 301 23.60 11.56 2.64
CA ILE A 301 22.41 10.71 2.84
C ILE A 301 22.32 10.32 4.31
#